data_AF-A0A0G0V8X1-F1
#
_entry.id   AF-A0A0G0V8X1-F1
#
_cell.length_a   1.000
_cell.length_b   1.000
_cell.length_c   1.000
_cell.angle_alpha   90.00
_cell.angle_beta   90.00
_cell.angle_gamma   90.00
#
_symmetry.space_group_name_H-M   'P 1'
#
loop_
_entity.id
_entity.type
_entity.pdbx_description
1 polymer ?
#
loop_
_entity_poly.entity_id
_entity_poly.type
_entity_poly.pdbx_seq_one_letter_code
_entity_poly.pdbx_strand_id
1 'polypeptide(L)' 'MEKIYTLQETADLLKVSTRSVLRYIKSGRLKATKIGQWRVGESALDEFLNQSKNRHDKPRKK' A
#
# COMPACT_ATOMS: atom_id res chain seq x y z
N MET A 1 5.92 3.31 18.73
CA MET A 1 6.88 2.73 17.76
C MET A 1 6.10 2.44 16.49
N GLU A 2 6.54 2.97 15.36
CA GLU A 2 5.90 2.70 14.07
C GLU A 2 6.29 1.29 13.60
N LYS A 3 5.33 0.47 13.18
CA LYS A 3 5.62 -0.85 12.62
C LYS A 3 6.12 -0.70 11.19
N ILE A 4 7.17 -1.45 10.88
CA ILE A 4 7.78 -1.48 9.56
C ILE A 4 7.67 -2.90 9.02
N TYR A 5 7.09 -3.01 7.83
CA TYR A 5 6.91 -4.27 7.12
C TYR A 5 7.93 -4.40 6.00
N THR A 6 8.32 -5.63 5.74
CA THR A 6 9.04 -6.03 4.53
C THR A 6 8.10 -6.10 3.34
N LEU A 7 8.67 -6.21 2.14
CA LEU A 7 7.91 -6.43 0.92
C LEU A 7 6.98 -7.66 1.01
N GLN A 8 7.46 -8.74 1.64
CA GLN A 8 6.73 -10.00 1.74
C GLN A 8 5.59 -9.90 2.74
N GLU A 9 5.83 -9.35 3.93
CA GLU A 9 4.77 -9.09 4.91
C GLU A 9 3.70 -8.14 4.34
N THR A 10 4.11 -7.12 3.59
CA THR A 10 3.17 -6.21 2.92
C THR A 10 2.30 -6.95 1.89
N ALA A 11 2.90 -7.89 1.16
CA ALA A 11 2.20 -8.72 0.18
C ALA A 11 1.18 -9.64 0.88
N ASP A 12 1.57 -10.25 2.00
CA ASP A 12 0.71 -11.12 2.80
C ASP A 12 -0.45 -10.35 3.44
N LEU A 13 -0.19 -9.15 3.98
CA LEU A 13 -1.21 -8.26 4.56
C LEU A 13 -2.24 -7.81 3.53
N LEU A 14 -1.78 -7.40 2.35
CA LEU A 14 -2.65 -6.96 1.26
C LEU A 14 -3.26 -8.15 0.48
N LYS A 15 -2.83 -9.38 0.76
CA LYS A 15 -3.18 -10.61 0.02
C LYS A 15 -2.94 -10.47 -1.50
N VAL A 16 -1.80 -9.90 -1.87
CA VAL A 16 -1.38 -9.73 -3.27
C VAL A 16 0.00 -10.33 -3.52
N SER A 17 0.40 -10.47 -4.77
CA SER A 17 1.76 -10.90 -5.09
C SER A 17 2.80 -9.84 -4.72
N THR A 18 4.01 -10.27 -4.37
CA THR A 18 5.18 -9.37 -4.17
C THR A 18 5.45 -8.51 -5.41
N ARG A 19 5.20 -9.04 -6.61
CA ARG A 19 5.27 -8.29 -7.87
C ARG A 19 4.28 -7.14 -7.92
N SER A 20 3.05 -7.33 -7.42
CA SER A 20 2.04 -6.28 -7.31
C SER A 20 2.49 -5.19 -6.35
N VAL A 21 3.02 -5.55 -5.18
CA VAL A 21 3.58 -4.59 -4.21
C VAL A 21 4.70 -3.77 -4.85
N LEU A 22 5.65 -4.42 -5.52
CA LEU A 22 6.71 -3.72 -6.28
C LEU A 22 6.16 -2.77 -7.33
N ARG A 23 5.09 -3.17 -8.04
CA ARG A 23 4.43 -2.30 -9.02
C ARG A 23 3.81 -1.08 -8.33
N TYR A 24 3.17 -1.25 -7.18
CA TYR A 24 2.58 -0.13 -6.42
C TYR A 24 3.65 0.86 -5.96
N ILE A 25 4.77 0.36 -5.45
CA ILE A 25 5.93 1.17 -5.06
C ILE A 25 6.49 1.92 -6.28
N LYS A 26 6.76 1.21 -7.39
CA LYS A 26 7.29 1.82 -8.62
C LYS A 26 6.35 2.85 -9.25
N SER A 27 5.04 2.64 -9.13
CA SER A 27 4.03 3.60 -9.61
C SER A 27 3.81 4.79 -8.67
N GLY A 28 4.49 4.84 -7.51
CA GLY A 28 4.32 5.89 -6.51
C GLY A 28 3.00 5.80 -5.73
N ARG A 29 2.21 4.74 -5.91
CA ARG A 29 0.94 4.52 -5.19
C ARG A 29 1.16 4.10 -3.75
N LEU A 30 2.19 3.31 -3.48
CA LEU A 30 2.55 2.85 -2.14
C LEU A 30 3.89 3.49 -1.75
N LYS A 31 3.89 4.29 -0.69
CA LYS A 31 5.13 4.89 -0.16
C LYS A 31 5.96 3.81 0.53
N ALA A 32 7.22 3.70 0.14
CA ALA A 32 8.16 2.74 0.71
C ALA A 32 9.58 3.31 0.72
N THR A 33 10.36 2.91 1.70
CA THR A 33 11.77 3.31 1.85
C THR A 33 12.68 2.13 1.51
N LYS A 34 13.73 2.37 0.72
CA LYS A 34 14.68 1.33 0.35
C LYS A 34 15.87 1.35 1.33
N ILE A 35 15.94 0.36 2.21
CA ILE A 35 17.04 0.18 3.18
C ILE A 35 17.59 -1.23 2.97
N GLY A 36 18.36 -1.40 1.88
CA GLY A 36 18.71 -2.71 1.31
C GLY A 36 17.52 -3.39 0.66
N GLN A 37 16.52 -3.75 1.47
CA GLN A 37 15.21 -4.23 1.05
C GLN A 37 14.15 -3.13 1.13
N TRP A 38 13.03 -3.31 0.41
CA TRP A 38 11.89 -2.41 0.53
C TRP A 38 11.24 -2.54 1.90
N ARG A 39 11.05 -1.40 2.56
CA ARG A 39 10.40 -1.25 3.85
C ARG A 39 9.17 -0.36 3.70
N VAL A 40 8.05 -0.81 4.24
CA VAL A 40 6.75 -0.12 4.19
C VAL A 40 6.32 0.17 5.62
N GLY A 41 6.09 1.43 5.94
CA GLY A 41 5.53 1.82 7.24
C GLY A 41 4.04 1.48 7.31
N GLU A 42 3.54 1.18 8.51
CA GLU A 42 2.11 0.96 8.76
C GLU A 42 1.27 2.18 8.31
N SER A 43 1.78 3.38 8.53
CA SER A 43 1.16 4.65 8.09
C SER A 43 0.98 4.72 6.57
N ALA A 44 1.99 4.31 5.80
CA ALA A 44 1.95 4.31 4.34
C ALA A 44 0.96 3.27 3.78
N LEU A 45 0.79 2.15 4.47
CA LEU A 45 -0.20 1.13 4.14
C LEU A 45 -1.62 1.64 4.36
N ASP A 46 -1.87 2.30 5.49
CA ASP A 46 -3.18 2.90 5.77
C ASP A 46 -3.52 4.01 4.77
N GLU A 47 -2.55 4.89 4.45
CA GLU A 47 -2.71 5.89 3.39
C GLU A 47 -3.06 5.25 2.04
N PHE A 48 -2.37 4.16 1.67
CA PHE A 48 -2.63 3.44 0.42
C PHE A 48 -4.04 2.85 0.38
N LEU A 49 -4.50 2.25 1.49
CA LEU A 49 -5.86 1.72 1.60
C LEU A 49 -6.90 2.84 1.51
N ASN A 50 -6.66 3.97 2.17
CA ASN A 50 -7.56 5.12 2.13
C ASN A 50 -7.63 5.76 0.73
N GLN A 51 -6.51 5.82 -0.01
CA GLN A 51 -6.49 6.32 -1.39
C GLN A 51 -7.12 5.35 -2.40
N SER A 52 -7.02 4.04 -2.14
CA SER A 52 -7.56 3.01 -3.03
C SER A 52 -9.02 2.65 -2.77
N LYS A 53 -9.64 3.20 -1.71
CA LYS A 53 -11.09 3.14 -1.51
C LYS A 53 -11.79 3.75 -2.72
N ASN A 54 -12.43 2.91 -3.52
CA ASN A 54 -13.39 3.37 -4.51
C ASN A 54 -14.44 4.20 -3.78
N ARG A 55 -14.50 5.51 -4.06
CA ARG A 55 -15.58 6.39 -3.62
C ARG A 55 -16.87 5.94 -4.30
N HIS A 56 -17.48 4.87 -3.80
CA HIS A 56 -18.81 4.43 -4.24
C HIS A 56 -19.91 5.37 -3.69
N ASP A 57 -19.60 6.20 -2.69
CA ASP A 57 -20.49 7.22 -2.14
C ASP A 57 -20.51 8.54 -2.94
N LYS A 58 -20.49 8.48 -4.28
CA LYS A 58 -21.14 9.58 -5.01
C LYS A 58 -22.62 9.22 -5.04
N PRO A 59 -23.52 9.97 -4.38
CA PRO A 59 -24.95 9.77 -4.59
C PRO A 59 -25.16 9.85 -6.09
N ARG A 60 -25.77 8.81 -6.67
CA ARG A 60 -26.25 8.87 -8.05
C ARG A 60 -27.09 10.15 -8.11
N LYS A 61 -26.57 11.21 -8.76
CA LYS A 61 -27.37 12.40 -9.02
C LYS A 61 -28.58 11.90 -9.81
N LYS A 62 -29.75 11.96 -9.17
CA LYS A 62 -31.04 11.89 -9.86
C LYS A 62 -31.19 13.13 -10.71
#